data_AF-A0A8I1Y8C5-F1
#
_entry.id   AF-A0A8I1Y8C5-F1
#
_cell.length_a   1.000
_cell.length_b   1.000
_cell.length_c   1.000
_cell.angle_alpha   90.00
_cell.angle_beta   90.00
_cell.angle_gamma   90.00
#
_symmetry.space_group_name_H-M   'P 1'
#
loop_
_entity.id
_entity.type
_entity.pdbx_description
1 polymer ?
#
loop_
_entity_poly.entity_id
_entity_poly.type
_entity_poly.pdbx_seq_one_letter_code
_entity_poly.pdbx_strand_id
1 'polypeptide(L)'
;MLDELRRMSARVGRNILLVQGAGGNSSVKDGDVLWVKASGTWLADAEDKEIFVPVALSAARAALMHGDERVPLAPNAGTTLRASIETSLHALMPQRIVLHVHSVNTIAWAVRTDARDEFARRLDGLAWRYLDYHHPGLPLARAVSEAIAQDTVDVLILGNHGLVVGAATCDAAEALVAEVEQRLALEQRGAPAADHDALRTICAGTNYRLPRDPRGHDIATDRYSRAIATSGSLYPDHVVFLGPGLPILEHREKLSVMITQTTANGLPPPVALLVPDLGSLIREDASDGAEAMLSCLALVTCRLALTARVNYLTAESEHALLNWDAERYRQQLTADR
;
A
#
# COMPACT_ATOMS: atom_id res chain seq x y z
N MET A 1 -20.96 -17.01 1.57
CA MET A 1 -19.73 -16.78 0.78
C MET A 1 -19.35 -15.31 0.76
N LEU A 2 -20.10 -14.41 0.11
CA LEU A 2 -19.74 -12.98 0.10
C LEU A 2 -19.71 -12.39 1.52
N ASP A 3 -20.61 -12.83 2.41
CA ASP A 3 -20.60 -12.45 3.83
C ASP A 3 -19.34 -12.90 4.58
N GLU A 4 -18.77 -14.06 4.23
CA GLU A 4 -17.52 -14.54 4.85
C GLU A 4 -16.35 -13.68 4.39
N LEU A 5 -16.31 -13.36 3.08
CA LEU A 5 -15.33 -12.44 2.53
C LEU A 5 -15.43 -11.07 3.21
N ARG A 6 -16.64 -10.50 3.33
CA ARG A 6 -16.88 -9.21 4.02
C ARG A 6 -16.34 -9.22 5.45
N ARG A 7 -16.61 -10.27 6.23
CA ARG A 7 -16.12 -10.38 7.61
C ARG A 7 -14.61 -10.51 7.69
N MET A 8 -13.99 -11.35 6.85
CA MET A 8 -12.52 -11.46 6.76
C MET A 8 -11.90 -10.10 6.41
N SER A 9 -12.41 -9.45 5.36
CA SER A 9 -11.94 -8.15 4.89
C SER A 9 -12.02 -7.09 5.97
N ALA A 10 -13.13 -7.02 6.72
CA ALA A 10 -13.27 -6.06 7.81
C ALA A 10 -12.30 -6.34 8.96
N ARG A 11 -12.10 -7.61 9.36
CA ARG A 11 -11.11 -7.97 10.38
C ARG A 11 -9.69 -7.57 9.96
N VAL A 12 -9.26 -7.99 8.77
CA VAL A 12 -7.93 -7.71 8.24
C VAL A 12 -7.74 -6.21 8.01
N GLY A 13 -8.76 -5.54 7.46
CA GLY A 13 -8.75 -4.12 7.16
C GLY A 13 -8.70 -3.21 8.38
N ARG A 14 -9.18 -3.67 9.54
CA ARG A 14 -9.09 -2.95 10.82
C ARG A 14 -7.72 -3.09 11.49
N ASN A 15 -6.86 -3.98 11.01
CA ASN A 15 -5.50 -4.14 11.51
C ASN A 15 -4.52 -3.27 10.70
N ILE A 16 -4.08 -2.15 11.29
CA ILE A 16 -3.12 -1.23 10.67
C ILE A 16 -1.75 -1.87 10.37
N LEU A 17 -1.42 -3.02 10.95
CA LEU A 17 -0.19 -3.75 10.58
C LEU A 17 -0.33 -4.52 9.27
N LEU A 18 -1.54 -4.72 8.77
CA LEU A 18 -1.84 -5.46 7.55
C LEU A 18 -2.36 -4.55 6.43
N VAL A 19 -3.22 -3.59 6.75
CA VAL A 19 -3.89 -2.75 5.75
C VAL A 19 -3.96 -1.32 6.26
N GLN A 20 -3.61 -0.35 5.41
CA GLN A 20 -3.65 1.07 5.75
C GLN A 20 -4.43 1.85 4.69
N GLY A 21 -5.46 2.57 5.13
CA GLY A 21 -6.35 3.31 4.24
C GLY A 21 -7.02 2.43 3.17
N ALA A 22 -6.91 2.86 1.92
CA ALA A 22 -7.44 2.12 0.77
C ALA A 22 -6.47 1.08 0.18
N GLY A 23 -5.30 0.87 0.79
CA GLY A 23 -4.35 -0.18 0.41
C GLY A 23 -4.93 -1.59 0.61
N GLY A 24 -4.28 -2.60 0.02
CA GLY A 24 -4.73 -4.00 0.06
C GLY A 24 -6.09 -4.26 -0.58
N ASN A 25 -6.35 -5.53 -0.88
CA ASN A 25 -7.60 -5.98 -1.50
C ASN A 25 -7.85 -7.46 -1.23
N SER A 26 -9.10 -7.87 -1.40
CA SER A 26 -9.50 -9.26 -1.25
C SER A 26 -10.52 -9.62 -2.31
N SER A 27 -10.58 -10.90 -2.66
CA SER A 27 -11.55 -11.40 -3.63
C SER A 27 -11.99 -12.82 -3.34
N VAL A 28 -13.17 -13.18 -3.87
CA VAL A 28 -13.63 -14.58 -3.98
C VAL A 28 -14.05 -14.89 -5.41
N LYS A 29 -13.67 -16.07 -5.89
CA LYS A 29 -14.14 -16.66 -7.13
C LYS A 29 -15.35 -17.56 -6.86
N ASP A 30 -16.41 -17.38 -7.64
CA ASP A 30 -17.63 -18.20 -7.61
C ASP A 30 -18.13 -18.44 -9.02
N GLY A 31 -17.84 -19.64 -9.55
CA GLY A 31 -17.98 -19.92 -10.97
C GLY A 31 -17.16 -18.95 -11.82
N ASP A 32 -17.83 -18.27 -12.75
CA ASP A 32 -17.23 -17.24 -13.61
C ASP A 32 -17.27 -15.82 -13.01
N VAL A 33 -17.72 -15.65 -11.77
CA VAL A 33 -17.77 -14.34 -11.12
C VAL A 33 -16.61 -14.19 -10.14
N LEU A 34 -15.81 -13.15 -10.34
CA LEU A 34 -14.81 -12.68 -9.37
C LEU A 34 -15.38 -11.49 -8.61
N TRP A 35 -15.70 -11.67 -7.34
CA TRP A 35 -16.04 -10.57 -6.45
C TRP A 35 -14.75 -9.99 -5.87
N VAL A 36 -14.42 -8.75 -6.20
CA VAL A 36 -13.16 -8.10 -5.80
C VAL A 36 -13.43 -6.73 -5.20
N LYS A 37 -12.58 -6.30 -4.26
CA LYS A 37 -12.68 -4.96 -3.65
C LYS A 37 -12.74 -3.86 -4.73
N ALA A 38 -13.59 -2.88 -4.53
CA ALA A 38 -13.67 -1.67 -5.34
C ALA A 38 -12.44 -0.77 -5.11
N SER A 39 -12.09 0.03 -6.11
CA SER A 39 -11.04 1.06 -5.97
C SER A 39 -11.49 2.17 -5.01
N GLY A 40 -10.55 2.69 -4.21
CA GLY A 40 -10.81 3.78 -3.25
C GLY A 40 -11.60 3.39 -1.99
N THR A 41 -12.07 2.15 -1.87
CA THR A 41 -12.77 1.67 -0.68
C THR A 41 -11.82 0.99 0.31
N TRP A 42 -12.26 0.93 1.57
CA TRP A 42 -11.48 0.41 2.69
C TRP A 42 -11.98 -0.99 3.04
N LEU A 43 -11.06 -1.94 3.21
CA LEU A 43 -11.43 -3.29 3.65
C LEU A 43 -12.09 -3.27 5.04
N ALA A 44 -11.71 -2.32 5.91
CA ALA A 44 -12.30 -2.13 7.23
C ALA A 44 -13.82 -1.89 7.22
N ASP A 45 -14.33 -1.31 6.13
CA ASP A 45 -15.75 -0.97 5.92
C ASP A 45 -16.55 -2.11 5.29
N ALA A 46 -15.94 -3.27 5.04
CA ALA A 46 -16.53 -4.34 4.26
C ALA A 46 -17.81 -4.93 4.86
N GLU A 47 -18.02 -4.82 6.17
CA GLU A 47 -19.27 -5.25 6.80
C GLU A 47 -20.38 -4.20 6.64
N ASP A 48 -20.03 -2.91 6.62
CA ASP A 48 -20.98 -1.80 6.72
C ASP A 48 -21.34 -1.17 5.35
N LYS A 49 -20.47 -1.34 4.34
CA LYS A 49 -20.64 -0.74 3.01
C LYS A 49 -20.59 -1.80 1.91
N GLU A 50 -21.20 -1.54 0.76
CA GLU A 50 -20.96 -2.34 -0.43
C GLU A 50 -19.62 -1.95 -1.04
N ILE A 51 -18.64 -2.84 -0.95
CA ILE A 51 -17.28 -2.58 -1.44
C ILE A 51 -16.79 -3.62 -2.45
N PHE A 52 -17.62 -4.60 -2.83
CA PHE A 52 -17.24 -5.66 -3.76
C PHE A 52 -17.92 -5.49 -5.10
N VAL A 53 -17.13 -5.60 -6.16
CA VAL A 53 -17.55 -5.49 -7.55
C VAL A 53 -17.53 -6.87 -8.19
N PRO A 54 -18.62 -7.33 -8.84
CA PRO A 54 -18.63 -8.59 -9.57
C PRO A 54 -18.03 -8.41 -10.96
N VAL A 55 -16.95 -9.14 -11.23
CA VAL A 55 -16.18 -9.11 -12.48
C VAL A 55 -16.38 -10.43 -13.22
N ALA A 56 -16.53 -10.38 -14.54
CA ALA A 56 -16.57 -11.56 -15.41
C ALA A 56 -15.16 -12.16 -15.51
N LEU A 57 -14.88 -13.23 -14.77
CA LEU A 57 -13.54 -13.78 -14.56
C LEU A 57 -12.90 -14.24 -15.86
N SER A 58 -13.60 -15.03 -16.68
CA SER A 58 -13.07 -15.52 -17.96
C SER A 58 -12.79 -14.39 -18.94
N ALA A 59 -13.65 -13.37 -18.97
CA ALA A 59 -13.45 -12.20 -19.84
C ALA A 59 -12.26 -11.35 -19.37
N ALA A 60 -12.09 -11.14 -18.06
CA ALA A 60 -10.93 -10.46 -17.49
C ALA A 60 -9.63 -11.23 -17.79
N ARG A 61 -9.62 -12.56 -17.64
CA ARG A 61 -8.47 -13.40 -18.00
C ARG A 61 -8.13 -13.33 -19.50
N ALA A 62 -9.14 -13.37 -20.36
CA ALA A 62 -8.95 -13.24 -21.80
C ALA A 62 -8.36 -11.88 -22.19
N ALA A 63 -8.83 -10.78 -21.58
CA ALA A 63 -8.24 -9.45 -21.78
C ALA A 63 -6.75 -9.43 -21.40
N LEU A 64 -6.40 -10.00 -20.23
CA LEU A 64 -5.01 -10.03 -19.76
C LEU A 64 -4.08 -10.82 -20.69
N MET A 65 -4.55 -11.91 -21.30
CA MET A 65 -3.79 -12.66 -22.31
C MET A 65 -3.42 -11.81 -23.53
N HIS A 66 -4.23 -10.80 -23.85
CA HIS A 66 -3.97 -9.84 -24.93
C HIS A 66 -3.25 -8.58 -24.44
N GLY A 67 -2.78 -8.55 -23.18
CA GLY A 67 -2.12 -7.39 -22.59
C GLY A 67 -3.07 -6.24 -22.31
N ASP A 68 -4.34 -6.52 -22.05
CA ASP A 68 -5.39 -5.55 -21.79
C ASP A 68 -5.88 -5.66 -20.34
N GLU A 69 -5.91 -4.52 -19.62
CA GLU A 69 -6.34 -4.45 -18.21
C GLU A 69 -7.81 -4.13 -18.01
N ARG A 70 -8.62 -4.14 -19.07
CA ARG A 70 -10.05 -3.97 -18.89
C ARG A 70 -10.60 -5.01 -17.92
N VAL A 71 -11.39 -4.53 -16.97
CA VAL A 71 -12.05 -5.34 -15.94
C VAL A 71 -13.55 -5.39 -16.25
N PRO A 72 -13.99 -6.29 -17.16
CA PRO A 72 -15.39 -6.38 -17.55
C PRO A 72 -16.25 -6.83 -16.36
N LEU A 73 -17.35 -6.13 -16.12
CA LEU A 73 -18.31 -6.50 -15.08
C LEU A 73 -19.03 -7.79 -15.45
N ALA A 74 -19.46 -8.54 -14.42
CA ALA A 74 -20.32 -9.70 -14.62
C ALA A 74 -21.68 -9.29 -15.23
N PRO A 75 -22.36 -10.19 -15.96
CA PRO A 75 -23.71 -9.91 -16.47
C PRO A 75 -24.66 -9.47 -15.34
N ASN A 76 -25.48 -8.46 -15.61
CA ASN A 76 -26.43 -7.88 -14.65
C ASN A 76 -25.79 -7.25 -13.39
N ALA A 77 -24.50 -6.89 -13.44
CA ALA A 77 -23.86 -6.12 -12.37
C ALA A 77 -24.54 -4.75 -12.18
N GLY A 78 -25.36 -4.61 -11.14
CA GLY A 78 -26.02 -3.36 -10.77
C GLY A 78 -25.15 -2.45 -9.91
N THR A 79 -23.89 -2.20 -10.30
CA THR A 79 -22.94 -1.40 -9.50
C THR A 79 -22.40 -0.22 -10.28
N THR A 80 -22.21 0.90 -9.59
CA THR A 80 -21.50 2.10 -10.08
C THR A 80 -20.05 2.14 -9.61
N LEU A 81 -19.65 1.19 -8.75
CA LEU A 81 -18.30 1.08 -8.23
C LEU A 81 -17.36 0.55 -9.29
N ARG A 82 -16.12 1.03 -9.26
CA ARG A 82 -15.04 0.53 -10.11
C ARG A 82 -14.26 -0.53 -9.35
N ALA A 83 -13.96 -1.65 -10.00
CA ALA A 83 -13.12 -2.69 -9.42
C ALA A 83 -11.71 -2.15 -9.11
N SER A 84 -11.01 -2.77 -8.16
CA SER A 84 -9.64 -2.39 -7.81
C SER A 84 -8.71 -2.46 -9.04
N ILE A 85 -7.75 -1.55 -9.07
CA ILE A 85 -6.65 -1.51 -10.05
C ILE A 85 -5.84 -2.81 -10.09
N GLU A 86 -5.86 -3.61 -9.02
CA GLU A 86 -5.11 -4.87 -8.91
C GLU A 86 -5.98 -6.10 -9.17
N THR A 87 -7.18 -5.92 -9.72
CA THR A 87 -8.08 -7.03 -10.07
C THR A 87 -7.40 -8.07 -10.96
N SER A 88 -6.48 -7.66 -11.83
CA SER A 88 -5.70 -8.54 -12.69
C SER A 88 -4.96 -9.64 -11.90
N LEU A 89 -4.36 -9.27 -10.78
CA LEU A 89 -3.67 -10.21 -9.90
C LEU A 89 -4.64 -11.22 -9.28
N HIS A 90 -5.81 -10.74 -8.80
CA HIS A 90 -6.86 -11.61 -8.27
C HIS A 90 -7.42 -12.57 -9.32
N ALA A 91 -7.57 -12.12 -10.56
CA ALA A 91 -8.06 -12.93 -11.67
C ALA A 91 -7.06 -14.03 -12.04
N LEU A 92 -5.76 -13.72 -12.06
CA LEU A 92 -4.69 -14.66 -12.41
C LEU A 92 -4.48 -15.75 -11.36
N MET A 93 -4.44 -15.38 -10.08
CA MET A 93 -4.26 -16.35 -8.98
C MET A 93 -5.29 -17.48 -9.06
N PRO A 94 -4.89 -18.76 -9.06
CA PRO A 94 -5.80 -19.88 -9.28
C PRO A 94 -6.74 -20.15 -8.09
N GLN A 95 -6.34 -19.73 -6.89
CA GLN A 95 -7.06 -20.00 -5.65
C GLN A 95 -8.40 -19.27 -5.59
N ARG A 96 -9.35 -19.87 -4.86
CA ARG A 96 -10.70 -19.36 -4.70
C ARG A 96 -10.74 -18.02 -3.96
N ILE A 97 -10.03 -17.94 -2.85
CA ILE A 97 -9.85 -16.71 -2.07
C ILE A 97 -8.45 -16.17 -2.36
N VAL A 98 -8.38 -14.87 -2.60
CA VAL A 98 -7.11 -14.15 -2.74
C VAL A 98 -7.18 -12.96 -1.80
N LEU A 99 -6.20 -12.85 -0.91
CA LEU A 99 -6.08 -11.76 0.06
C LEU A 99 -4.72 -11.10 -0.11
N HIS A 100 -4.74 -9.83 -0.47
CA HIS A 100 -3.57 -8.98 -0.59
C HIS A 100 -3.56 -7.95 0.55
N VAL A 101 -2.47 -7.92 1.29
CA VAL A 101 -2.26 -7.02 2.42
C VAL A 101 -0.94 -6.28 2.26
N HIS A 102 -0.93 -5.02 2.68
CA HIS A 102 0.27 -4.19 2.74
C HIS A 102 0.88 -4.36 4.13
N SER A 103 1.29 -5.60 4.42
CA SER A 103 1.85 -5.97 5.72
C SER A 103 3.09 -5.11 6.02
N VAL A 104 3.09 -4.45 7.18
CA VAL A 104 4.20 -3.64 7.66
C VAL A 104 5.48 -4.48 7.75
N ASN A 105 5.38 -5.71 8.27
CA ASN A 105 6.54 -6.60 8.39
C ASN A 105 7.04 -7.03 7.02
N THR A 106 6.14 -7.41 6.12
CA THR A 106 6.50 -7.81 4.76
C THR A 106 7.16 -6.65 4.01
N ILE A 107 6.62 -5.44 4.08
CA ILE A 107 7.21 -4.25 3.47
C ILE A 107 8.59 -3.96 4.08
N ALA A 108 8.72 -3.98 5.41
CA ALA A 108 10.01 -3.74 6.07
C ALA A 108 11.10 -4.74 5.66
N TRP A 109 10.73 -5.99 5.33
CA TRP A 109 11.66 -6.92 4.69
C TRP A 109 11.89 -6.59 3.22
N ALA A 110 10.82 -6.39 2.44
CA ALA A 110 10.84 -6.26 0.99
C ALA A 110 11.58 -5.01 0.48
N VAL A 111 11.73 -3.98 1.31
CA VAL A 111 12.53 -2.79 0.96
C VAL A 111 14.03 -2.98 1.19
N ARG A 112 14.50 -4.13 1.68
CA ARG A 112 15.92 -4.35 1.98
C ARG A 112 16.68 -4.97 0.81
N THR A 113 17.98 -4.69 0.71
CA THR A 113 18.84 -5.32 -0.32
C THR A 113 19.00 -6.83 -0.15
N ASP A 114 18.86 -7.34 1.08
CA ASP A 114 18.97 -8.76 1.43
C ASP A 114 17.61 -9.48 1.54
N ALA A 115 16.53 -8.82 1.08
CA ALA A 115 15.16 -9.32 1.21
C ALA A 115 14.98 -10.75 0.67
N ARG A 116 15.52 -11.04 -0.51
CA ARG A 116 15.35 -12.34 -1.18
C ARG A 116 15.89 -13.49 -0.35
N ASP A 117 17.08 -13.33 0.24
CA ASP A 117 17.72 -14.37 1.07
C ASP A 117 16.97 -14.56 2.39
N GLU A 118 16.51 -13.46 2.99
CA GLU A 118 15.75 -13.50 4.24
C GLU A 118 14.36 -14.12 4.06
N PHE A 119 13.66 -13.83 2.97
CA PHE A 119 12.42 -14.51 2.63
C PHE A 119 12.65 -16.01 2.35
N ALA A 120 13.71 -16.36 1.61
CA ALA A 120 14.04 -17.76 1.36
C ALA A 120 14.28 -18.56 2.63
N ARG A 121 15.00 -17.97 3.59
CA ARG A 121 15.26 -18.59 4.88
C ARG A 121 14.01 -18.68 5.76
N ARG A 122 13.20 -17.62 5.79
CA ARG A 122 12.06 -17.51 6.72
C ARG A 122 10.81 -18.21 6.22
N LEU A 123 10.55 -18.21 4.93
CA LEU A 123 9.35 -18.78 4.33
C LEU A 123 9.58 -20.21 3.81
N ASP A 124 10.71 -20.82 4.17
CA ASP A 124 11.01 -22.21 3.82
C ASP A 124 9.87 -23.16 4.22
N GLY A 125 9.57 -24.11 3.34
CA GLY A 125 8.44 -25.03 3.47
C GLY A 125 7.06 -24.48 3.11
N LEU A 126 6.93 -23.20 2.72
CA LEU A 126 5.70 -22.67 2.11
C LEU A 126 5.78 -22.73 0.57
N ALA A 127 4.62 -22.82 -0.10
CA ALA A 127 4.53 -22.66 -1.55
C ALA A 127 4.57 -21.16 -1.89
N TRP A 128 5.77 -20.57 -1.88
CA TRP A 128 5.94 -19.12 -1.97
C TRP A 128 6.85 -18.68 -3.13
N ARG A 129 6.68 -17.44 -3.58
CA ARG A 129 7.57 -16.76 -4.54
C ARG A 129 7.80 -15.29 -4.19
N TYR A 130 9.01 -14.82 -4.48
CA TYR A 130 9.37 -13.40 -4.44
C TYR A 130 9.35 -12.81 -5.84
N LEU A 131 8.65 -11.69 -6.01
CA LEU A 131 8.72 -10.86 -7.21
C LEU A 131 9.47 -9.57 -6.88
N ASP A 132 10.37 -9.15 -7.77
CA ASP A 132 10.97 -7.82 -7.68
C ASP A 132 9.89 -6.74 -7.80
N TYR A 133 10.24 -5.48 -7.53
CA TYR A 133 9.28 -4.40 -7.68
C TYR A 133 8.76 -4.31 -9.13
N HIS A 134 7.45 -4.44 -9.28
CA HIS A 134 6.73 -4.20 -10.52
C HIS A 134 5.64 -3.17 -10.26
N HIS A 135 5.51 -2.20 -11.18
CA HIS A 135 4.44 -1.22 -11.10
C HIS A 135 3.07 -1.94 -11.07
N PRO A 136 2.14 -1.55 -10.17
CA PRO A 136 0.82 -2.15 -10.11
C PRO A 136 0.07 -2.02 -11.46
N GLY A 137 -0.71 -3.04 -11.84
CA GLY A 137 -1.32 -3.16 -13.18
C GLY A 137 -0.65 -4.25 -14.05
N LEU A 138 -0.54 -4.04 -15.37
CA LEU A 138 0.01 -5.03 -16.32
C LEU A 138 1.40 -5.54 -15.95
N PRO A 139 2.37 -4.69 -15.54
CA PRO A 139 3.71 -5.18 -15.26
C PRO A 139 3.70 -6.22 -14.14
N LEU A 140 2.98 -5.93 -13.04
CA LEU A 140 2.78 -6.87 -11.95
C LEU A 140 1.97 -8.09 -12.39
N ALA A 141 0.89 -7.91 -13.16
CA ALA A 141 0.07 -9.02 -13.64
C ALA A 141 0.88 -10.03 -14.49
N ARG A 142 1.78 -9.54 -15.34
CA ARG A 142 2.69 -10.40 -16.14
C ARG A 142 3.64 -11.19 -15.25
N ALA A 143 4.29 -10.53 -14.28
CA ALA A 143 5.19 -11.20 -13.34
C ALA A 143 4.47 -12.28 -12.51
N VAL A 144 3.24 -12.00 -12.07
CA VAL A 144 2.39 -12.99 -11.38
C VAL A 144 2.06 -14.16 -12.30
N SER A 145 1.63 -13.89 -13.54
CA SER A 145 1.31 -14.91 -14.54
C SER A 145 2.49 -15.85 -14.80
N GLU A 146 3.70 -15.31 -14.89
CA GLU A 146 4.93 -16.10 -15.08
C GLU A 146 5.23 -16.96 -13.86
N ALA A 147 5.09 -16.41 -12.65
CA ALA A 147 5.36 -17.14 -11.41
C ALA A 147 4.41 -18.32 -11.19
N ILE A 148 3.10 -18.13 -11.41
CA ILE A 148 2.09 -19.18 -11.21
C ILE A 148 2.07 -20.23 -12.32
N ALA A 149 2.68 -19.93 -13.48
CA ALA A 149 2.81 -20.90 -14.58
C ALA A 149 3.92 -21.93 -14.32
N GLN A 150 4.92 -21.57 -13.51
CA GLN A 150 6.07 -22.43 -13.21
C GLN A 150 5.79 -23.40 -12.07
N ASP A 151 5.17 -22.90 -11.00
CA ASP A 151 4.97 -23.65 -9.76
C ASP A 151 3.61 -23.34 -9.14
N THR A 152 3.17 -24.19 -8.21
CA THR A 152 2.08 -23.83 -7.32
C THR A 152 2.56 -22.73 -6.36
N VAL A 153 1.84 -21.62 -6.29
CA VAL A 153 2.19 -20.47 -5.44
C VAL A 153 0.97 -20.05 -4.64
N ASP A 154 1.02 -20.26 -3.33
CA ASP A 154 0.00 -19.81 -2.38
C ASP A 154 0.38 -18.49 -1.70
N VAL A 155 1.68 -18.13 -1.70
CA VAL A 155 2.20 -16.89 -1.12
C VAL A 155 3.06 -16.14 -2.14
N LEU A 156 2.68 -14.92 -2.50
CA LEU A 156 3.52 -14.01 -3.27
C LEU A 156 3.97 -12.86 -2.38
N ILE A 157 5.29 -12.66 -2.33
CA ILE A 157 5.89 -11.46 -1.77
C ILE A 157 6.19 -10.51 -2.92
N LEU A 158 5.66 -9.30 -2.85
CA LEU A 158 5.84 -8.25 -3.84
C LEU A 158 6.88 -7.24 -3.33
N GLY A 159 8.02 -7.16 -4.01
CA GLY A 159 9.11 -6.25 -3.68
C GLY A 159 8.61 -4.80 -3.51
N ASN A 160 9.03 -4.15 -2.43
CA ASN A 160 8.59 -2.79 -2.08
C ASN A 160 7.06 -2.60 -2.04
N HIS A 161 6.23 -3.64 -1.86
CA HIS A 161 4.78 -3.48 -1.98
C HIS A 161 3.99 -4.21 -0.89
N GLY A 162 4.07 -5.55 -0.81
CA GLY A 162 3.26 -6.27 0.16
C GLY A 162 3.20 -7.77 -0.04
N LEU A 163 2.15 -8.37 0.52
CA LEU A 163 1.93 -9.81 0.61
C LEU A 163 0.61 -10.15 -0.09
N VAL A 164 0.61 -11.17 -0.94
CA VAL A 164 -0.61 -11.79 -1.47
C VAL A 164 -0.63 -13.24 -1.05
N VAL A 165 -1.77 -13.69 -0.53
CA VAL A 165 -2.03 -15.11 -0.27
C VAL A 165 -3.21 -15.62 -1.09
N GLY A 166 -3.12 -16.85 -1.56
CA GLY A 166 -4.20 -17.59 -2.16
C GLY A 166 -4.60 -18.78 -1.28
N ALA A 167 -5.90 -19.01 -1.08
CA ALA A 167 -6.38 -20.17 -0.33
C ALA A 167 -7.78 -20.65 -0.78
N ALA A 168 -8.19 -21.80 -0.28
CA ALA A 168 -9.52 -22.38 -0.56
C ALA A 168 -10.67 -21.67 0.19
N THR A 169 -10.38 -21.14 1.38
CA THR A 169 -11.37 -20.51 2.29
C THR A 169 -10.80 -19.23 2.90
N CYS A 170 -11.69 -18.35 3.40
CA CYS A 170 -11.28 -17.11 4.06
C CYS A 170 -10.43 -17.39 5.31
N ASP A 171 -10.85 -18.36 6.14
CA ASP A 171 -10.11 -18.76 7.33
C ASP A 171 -8.70 -19.28 6.99
N ALA A 172 -8.55 -20.04 5.90
CA ALA A 172 -7.25 -20.52 5.46
C ALA A 172 -6.36 -19.38 4.92
N ALA A 173 -6.96 -18.38 4.24
CA ALA A 173 -6.23 -17.19 3.80
C ALA A 173 -5.74 -16.36 5.00
N GLU A 174 -6.60 -16.10 6.00
CA GLU A 174 -6.21 -15.40 7.24
C GLU A 174 -5.14 -16.18 8.02
N ALA A 175 -5.28 -17.51 8.14
CA ALA A 175 -4.29 -18.34 8.80
C ALA A 175 -2.93 -18.30 8.07
N LEU A 176 -2.93 -18.30 6.73
CA LEU A 176 -1.70 -18.21 5.95
C LEU A 176 -1.05 -16.83 6.08
N VAL A 177 -1.83 -15.73 6.09
CA VAL A 177 -1.30 -14.39 6.42
C VAL A 177 -0.70 -14.41 7.82
N ALA A 178 -1.39 -14.95 8.82
CA ALA A 178 -0.91 -14.99 10.20
C ALA A 178 0.40 -15.79 10.34
N GLU A 179 0.53 -16.92 9.65
CA GLU A 179 1.76 -17.71 9.61
C GLU A 179 2.92 -16.92 8.98
N VAL A 180 2.68 -16.27 7.83
CA VAL A 180 3.69 -15.42 7.18
C VAL A 180 4.10 -14.27 8.10
N GLU A 181 3.14 -13.58 8.73
CA GLU A 181 3.40 -12.49 9.68
C GLU A 181 4.24 -12.96 10.88
N GLN A 182 3.94 -14.14 11.41
CA GLN A 182 4.70 -14.69 12.53
C GLN A 182 6.17 -14.95 12.14
N ARG A 183 6.42 -15.51 10.95
CA ARG A 183 7.78 -15.80 10.46
C ARG A 183 8.57 -14.54 10.09
N LEU A 184 7.86 -13.49 9.68
CA LEU A 184 8.41 -12.20 9.26
C LEU A 184 8.42 -11.15 10.38
N ALA A 185 7.96 -11.49 11.59
CA ALA A 185 7.87 -10.55 12.69
C ALA A 185 9.19 -9.81 12.93
N LEU A 186 9.10 -8.48 12.94
CA LEU A 186 10.20 -7.57 13.26
C LEU A 186 9.85 -6.76 14.51
N GLU A 187 10.82 -6.63 15.40
CA GLU A 187 10.68 -5.75 16.56
C GLU A 187 10.66 -4.29 16.12
N GLN A 188 9.74 -3.53 16.70
CA GLN A 188 9.68 -2.09 16.50
C GLN A 188 10.68 -1.40 17.44
N ARG A 189 11.61 -0.64 16.87
CA ARG A 189 12.45 0.28 17.63
C ARG A 189 11.59 1.40 18.23
N GLY A 190 11.85 1.73 19.50
CA GLY A 190 11.22 2.88 20.14
C GLY A 190 11.75 4.21 19.62
N ALA A 191 10.87 5.20 19.50
CA ALA A 191 11.22 6.57 19.12
C ALA A 191 11.07 7.52 20.32
N PRO A 192 11.85 8.62 20.38
CA PRO A 192 11.63 9.69 21.36
C PRO A 192 10.23 10.30 21.23
N ALA A 193 9.70 10.81 22.35
CA ALA A 193 8.41 11.50 22.36
C ALA A 193 8.47 12.81 21.55
N ALA A 194 7.37 13.15 20.90
CA ALA A 194 7.21 14.39 20.16
C ALA A 194 7.04 15.61 21.07
N ASP A 195 7.54 16.77 20.63
CA ASP A 195 7.32 18.06 21.29
C ASP A 195 6.08 18.74 20.70
N HIS A 196 4.92 18.43 21.27
CA HIS A 196 3.65 18.93 20.77
C HIS A 196 3.52 20.45 20.85
N ASP A 197 4.12 21.10 21.85
CA ASP A 197 3.99 22.55 22.03
C ASP A 197 4.86 23.30 21.03
N ALA A 198 6.08 22.82 20.77
CA ALA A 198 6.90 23.34 19.69
C ALA A 198 6.23 23.13 18.32
N LEU A 199 5.66 21.95 18.04
CA LEU A 199 4.95 21.67 16.79
C LEU A 199 3.73 22.58 16.59
N ARG A 200 2.91 22.80 17.63
CA ARG A 200 1.77 23.74 17.58
C ARG A 200 2.23 25.16 17.29
N THR A 201 3.36 25.57 17.87
CA THR A 201 3.95 26.90 17.62
C THR A 201 4.41 27.02 16.16
N ILE A 202 5.01 25.97 15.60
CA ILE A 202 5.49 25.94 14.21
C ILE A 202 4.33 26.00 13.21
N CYS A 203 3.26 25.24 13.45
CA CYS A 203 2.13 25.17 12.51
C CYS A 203 1.10 26.31 12.71
N ALA A 204 1.22 27.13 13.74
CA ALA A 204 0.33 28.25 14.00
C ALA A 204 0.27 29.22 12.81
N GLY A 205 -0.95 29.52 12.35
CA GLY A 205 -1.18 30.41 11.19
C GLY A 205 -0.87 29.78 9.84
N THR A 206 -0.75 28.45 9.77
CA THR A 206 -0.59 27.68 8.53
C THR A 206 -1.71 26.65 8.38
N ASN A 207 -1.86 26.04 7.20
CA ASN A 207 -2.83 24.97 6.96
C ASN A 207 -2.26 23.58 7.34
N TYR A 208 -1.50 23.51 8.42
CA TYR A 208 -0.91 22.29 8.95
C TYR A 208 -1.31 22.07 10.41
N ARG A 209 -1.32 20.81 10.79
CA ARG A 209 -1.65 20.34 12.14
C ARG A 209 -0.77 19.16 12.51
N LEU A 210 -0.85 18.75 13.76
CA LEU A 210 -0.26 17.48 14.20
C LEU A 210 -1.07 16.30 13.60
N PRO A 211 -0.41 15.17 13.28
CA PRO A 211 -1.10 13.93 12.92
C PRO A 211 -2.03 13.45 14.04
N ARG A 212 -3.12 12.77 13.66
CA ARG A 212 -4.10 12.26 14.64
C ARG A 212 -3.58 11.06 15.42
N ASP A 213 -2.75 10.26 14.77
CA ASP A 213 -2.11 9.10 15.35
C ASP A 213 -0.70 9.48 15.84
N PRO A 214 -0.39 9.35 17.15
CA PRO A 214 0.91 9.71 17.70
C PRO A 214 2.09 9.01 17.02
N ARG A 215 1.88 7.80 16.46
CA ARG A 215 2.91 7.06 15.72
C ARG A 215 3.44 7.84 14.52
N GLY A 216 2.63 8.73 13.94
CA GLY A 216 3.05 9.58 12.83
C GLY A 216 4.24 10.48 13.17
N HIS A 217 4.53 10.73 14.45
CA HIS A 217 5.70 11.50 14.87
C HIS A 217 7.00 10.70 14.89
N ASP A 218 6.95 9.38 15.02
CA ASP A 218 8.14 8.53 15.24
C ASP A 218 9.17 8.66 14.11
N ILE A 219 8.71 8.90 12.87
CA ILE A 219 9.59 9.13 11.71
C ILE A 219 10.47 10.35 11.94
N ALA A 220 9.91 11.44 12.49
CA ALA A 220 10.62 12.68 12.70
C ALA A 220 11.44 12.68 13.98
N THR A 221 11.08 11.91 15.01
CA THR A 221 11.81 11.88 16.29
C THR A 221 12.90 10.80 16.33
N ASP A 222 12.74 9.67 15.64
CA ASP A 222 13.83 8.70 15.47
C ASP A 222 14.72 9.08 14.28
N ARG A 223 15.97 9.45 14.57
CA ARG A 223 16.96 9.87 13.57
C ARG A 223 17.16 8.85 12.44
N TYR A 224 17.03 7.55 12.73
CA TYR A 224 17.23 6.51 11.73
C TYR A 224 16.03 6.37 10.81
N SER A 225 14.81 6.35 11.37
CA SER A 225 13.59 6.42 10.58
C SER A 225 13.54 7.68 9.72
N ARG A 226 13.95 8.83 10.26
CA ARG A 226 14.08 10.10 9.54
C ARG A 226 15.02 9.99 8.35
N ALA A 227 16.22 9.45 8.57
CA ALA A 227 17.21 9.27 7.50
C ALA A 227 16.67 8.36 6.38
N ILE A 228 15.96 7.29 6.74
CA ILE A 228 15.36 6.38 5.76
C ILE A 228 14.26 7.09 4.95
N ALA A 229 13.31 7.74 5.62
CA ALA A 229 12.14 8.36 4.98
C ALA A 229 12.46 9.58 4.11
N THR A 230 13.64 10.20 4.32
CA THR A 230 14.10 11.39 3.59
C THR A 230 15.03 11.05 2.44
N SER A 231 15.51 9.81 2.36
CA SER A 231 16.40 9.34 1.28
C SER A 231 15.66 8.83 0.04
N GLY A 232 14.33 8.69 0.10
CA GLY A 232 13.49 8.29 -1.02
C GLY A 232 12.20 7.60 -0.58
N SER A 233 11.41 7.14 -1.55
CA SER A 233 10.16 6.43 -1.28
C SER A 233 10.35 4.92 -1.13
N LEU A 234 9.60 4.32 -0.22
CA LEU A 234 9.76 2.91 0.14
C LEU A 234 8.82 1.97 -0.63
N TYR A 235 7.57 2.39 -0.89
CA TYR A 235 6.53 1.54 -1.48
C TYR A 235 5.45 2.40 -2.16
N PRO A 236 4.63 1.85 -3.08
CA PRO A 236 3.70 2.64 -3.89
C PRO A 236 2.75 3.55 -3.10
N ASP A 237 2.11 3.02 -2.08
CA ASP A 237 1.15 3.78 -1.28
C ASP A 237 1.78 4.96 -0.54
N HIS A 238 3.06 4.86 -0.13
CA HIS A 238 3.80 6.00 0.41
C HIS A 238 3.77 7.15 -0.61
N VAL A 239 4.15 6.88 -1.87
CA VAL A 239 4.19 7.88 -2.94
C VAL A 239 2.81 8.46 -3.21
N VAL A 240 1.79 7.61 -3.34
CA VAL A 240 0.43 8.02 -3.71
C VAL A 240 -0.19 8.91 -2.63
N PHE A 241 0.00 8.59 -1.34
CA PHE A 241 -0.69 9.29 -0.25
C PHE A 241 0.13 10.43 0.38
N LEU A 242 1.47 10.32 0.41
CA LEU A 242 2.34 11.31 1.06
C LEU A 242 3.17 12.13 0.07
N GLY A 243 3.34 11.64 -1.17
CA GLY A 243 4.27 12.16 -2.15
C GLY A 243 5.63 11.46 -2.13
N PRO A 244 6.55 11.84 -3.02
CA PRO A 244 7.88 11.25 -3.12
C PRO A 244 8.77 11.69 -1.95
N GLY A 245 9.10 10.75 -1.07
CA GLY A 245 9.80 11.00 0.19
C GLY A 245 9.05 11.98 1.12
N LEU A 246 9.61 12.21 2.31
CA LEU A 246 9.10 13.24 3.22
C LEU A 246 10.07 14.43 3.32
N PRO A 247 9.62 15.67 3.06
CA PRO A 247 10.46 16.85 3.22
C PRO A 247 10.73 17.15 4.69
N ILE A 248 11.88 17.77 4.95
CA ILE A 248 12.31 18.22 6.28
C ILE A 248 12.12 19.73 6.38
N LEU A 249 11.52 20.20 7.48
CA LEU A 249 11.58 21.61 7.87
C LEU A 249 12.89 21.87 8.63
N GLU A 250 13.80 22.59 7.99
CA GLU A 250 15.11 22.91 8.57
C GLU A 250 14.99 23.79 9.81
N HIS A 251 15.91 23.66 10.77
CA HIS A 251 15.85 24.26 12.12
C HIS A 251 15.66 25.80 12.18
N ARG A 252 15.84 26.51 11.06
CA ARG A 252 15.66 27.97 10.95
C ARG A 252 14.61 28.40 9.92
N GLU A 253 14.04 27.44 9.21
CA GLU A 253 13.04 27.70 8.20
C GLU A 253 11.67 27.85 8.85
N LYS A 254 10.92 28.87 8.43
CA LYS A 254 9.51 28.99 8.82
C LYS A 254 8.68 28.15 7.87
N LEU A 255 7.76 27.36 8.41
CA LEU A 255 6.85 26.54 7.60
C LEU A 255 6.11 27.36 6.53
N SER A 256 5.67 28.57 6.85
CA SER A 256 5.04 29.47 5.87
C SER A 256 5.95 29.82 4.68
N VAL A 257 7.25 29.97 4.91
CA VAL A 257 8.23 30.24 3.85
C VAL A 257 8.39 29.02 2.93
N MET A 258 8.53 27.82 3.51
CA MET A 258 8.58 26.56 2.74
C MET A 258 7.34 26.40 1.85
N ILE A 259 6.15 26.64 2.40
CA ILE A 259 4.88 26.54 1.66
C ILE A 259 4.86 27.52 0.48
N THR A 260 5.21 28.79 0.74
CA THR A 260 5.25 29.84 -0.31
C THR A 260 6.26 29.48 -1.41
N GLN A 261 7.45 29.02 -1.06
CA GLN A 261 8.47 28.64 -2.04
C GLN A 261 8.05 27.43 -2.88
N THR A 262 7.48 26.40 -2.25
CA THR A 262 6.98 25.21 -2.96
C THR A 262 5.90 25.59 -3.97
N THR A 263 4.96 26.45 -3.54
CA THR A 263 3.87 26.93 -4.40
C THR A 263 4.38 27.81 -5.54
N ALA A 264 5.38 28.66 -5.28
CA ALA A 264 6.02 29.50 -6.29
C ALA A 264 6.73 28.67 -7.38
N ASN A 265 7.17 27.46 -7.05
CA ASN A 265 7.75 26.51 -7.99
C ASN A 265 6.68 25.68 -8.75
N GLY A 266 5.40 25.99 -8.58
CA GLY A 266 4.29 25.28 -9.25
C GLY A 266 3.98 23.90 -8.67
N LEU A 267 4.53 23.57 -7.49
CA LEU A 267 4.27 22.32 -6.79
C LEU A 267 3.23 22.52 -5.68
N PRO A 268 2.36 21.54 -5.42
CA PRO A 268 1.46 21.60 -4.26
C PRO A 268 2.27 21.54 -2.96
N PRO A 269 1.78 22.19 -1.87
CA PRO A 269 2.39 22.04 -0.55
C PRO A 269 2.42 20.55 -0.11
N PRO A 270 3.49 20.08 0.56
CA PRO A 270 3.65 18.69 0.96
C PRO A 270 2.48 18.19 1.80
N VAL A 271 2.04 16.95 1.60
CA VAL A 271 0.94 16.37 2.41
C VAL A 271 1.37 16.22 3.87
N ALA A 272 2.59 15.75 4.10
CA ALA A 272 3.22 15.67 5.41
C ALA A 272 4.68 16.15 5.32
N LEU A 273 5.24 16.54 6.46
CA LEU A 273 6.64 16.95 6.58
C LEU A 273 7.19 16.62 7.97
N LEU A 274 8.50 16.50 8.06
CA LEU A 274 9.22 16.15 9.29
C LEU A 274 9.85 17.41 9.89
N VAL A 275 9.63 17.62 11.19
CA VAL A 275 10.36 18.61 11.98
C VAL A 275 11.36 17.83 12.84
N PRO A 276 12.67 17.86 12.50
CA PRO A 276 13.66 17.00 13.14
C PRO A 276 13.62 17.08 14.67
N ASP A 277 13.60 15.92 15.30
CA ASP A 277 13.62 15.71 16.76
C ASP A 277 12.38 16.23 17.51
N LEU A 278 11.47 16.95 16.84
CA LEU A 278 10.22 17.46 17.42
C LEU A 278 9.01 16.61 17.04
N GLY A 279 8.94 16.13 15.79
CA GLY A 279 7.84 15.29 15.30
C GLY A 279 7.37 15.70 13.90
N SER A 280 6.30 15.08 13.42
CA SER A 280 5.76 15.33 12.07
C SER A 280 4.61 16.34 12.10
N LEU A 281 4.41 17.02 10.97
CA LEU A 281 3.24 17.84 10.66
C LEU A 281 2.54 17.28 9.41
N ILE A 282 1.22 17.43 9.36
CA ILE A 282 0.39 17.01 8.23
C ILE A 282 -0.56 18.13 7.85
N ARG A 283 -0.87 18.25 6.55
CA ARG A 283 -1.79 19.26 6.03
C ARG A 283 -3.18 19.07 6.64
N GLU A 284 -3.88 20.17 6.90
CA GLU A 284 -5.16 20.15 7.62
C GLU A 284 -6.25 19.36 6.85
N ASP A 285 -6.27 19.50 5.53
CA ASP A 285 -7.15 18.82 4.56
C ASP A 285 -6.64 17.41 4.15
N ALA A 286 -5.59 16.89 4.79
CA ALA A 286 -5.08 15.56 4.47
C ALA A 286 -6.14 14.48 4.71
N SER A 287 -6.25 13.55 3.76
CA SER A 287 -7.23 12.47 3.82
C SER A 287 -6.95 11.49 4.96
N ASP A 288 -7.96 10.71 5.35
CA ASP A 288 -7.77 9.61 6.30
C ASP A 288 -6.74 8.57 5.78
N GLY A 289 -6.62 8.42 4.46
CA GLY A 289 -5.60 7.58 3.82
C GLY A 289 -4.18 8.12 4.03
N ALA A 290 -3.98 9.43 3.88
CA ALA A 290 -2.67 10.06 4.16
C ALA A 290 -2.25 9.91 5.63
N GLU A 291 -3.20 10.00 6.56
CA GLU A 291 -2.94 9.78 7.99
C GLU A 291 -2.55 8.35 8.29
N ALA A 292 -3.31 7.38 7.77
CA ALA A 292 -2.98 5.97 7.90
C ALA A 292 -1.60 5.68 7.28
N MET A 293 -1.26 6.34 6.17
CA MET A 293 0.02 6.16 5.50
C MET A 293 1.20 6.74 6.26
N LEU A 294 1.03 7.90 6.91
CA LEU A 294 2.07 8.48 7.76
C LEU A 294 2.37 7.55 8.94
N SER A 295 1.35 6.96 9.57
CA SER A 295 1.53 5.93 10.58
C SER A 295 2.17 4.66 10.03
N CYS A 296 1.80 4.23 8.82
CA CYS A 296 2.41 3.07 8.17
C CYS A 296 3.90 3.26 7.96
N LEU A 297 4.31 4.41 7.41
CA LEU A 297 5.70 4.72 7.15
C LEU A 297 6.52 4.74 8.45
N ALA A 298 5.93 5.24 9.55
CA ALA A 298 6.53 5.16 10.89
C ALA A 298 6.74 3.72 11.34
N LEU A 299 5.70 2.88 11.20
CA LEU A 299 5.74 1.47 11.58
C LEU A 299 6.76 0.67 10.78
N VAL A 300 6.89 0.93 9.47
CA VAL A 300 7.88 0.28 8.58
C VAL A 300 9.30 0.73 8.94
N THR A 301 9.55 2.04 9.00
CA THR A 301 10.90 2.58 9.24
C THR A 301 11.44 2.22 10.63
N CYS A 302 10.59 2.16 11.65
CA CYS A 302 10.99 1.73 12.99
C CYS A 302 11.29 0.22 13.10
N ARG A 303 10.91 -0.60 12.11
CA ARG A 303 11.22 -2.04 12.05
C ARG A 303 12.47 -2.37 11.23
N LEU A 304 13.01 -1.39 10.50
CA LEU A 304 14.27 -1.56 9.78
C LEU A 304 15.44 -1.58 10.76
N ALA A 305 16.27 -2.62 10.67
CA ALA A 305 17.50 -2.72 11.45
C ALA A 305 18.44 -1.55 11.12
N LEU A 306 19.24 -1.10 12.09
CA LEU A 306 20.17 0.03 11.90
C LEU A 306 21.23 -0.22 10.81
N THR A 307 21.49 -1.49 10.51
CA THR A 307 22.43 -1.94 9.47
C THR A 307 21.75 -2.28 8.15
N ALA A 308 20.42 -2.17 8.06
CA ALA A 308 19.67 -2.50 6.85
C ALA A 308 20.05 -1.54 5.73
N ARG A 309 20.38 -2.09 4.56
CA ARG A 309 20.51 -1.31 3.33
C ARG A 309 19.17 -1.35 2.61
N VAL A 310 18.67 -0.17 2.25
CA VAL A 310 17.32 0.01 1.71
C VAL A 310 17.38 0.20 0.19
N ASN A 311 16.51 -0.51 -0.52
CA ASN A 311 16.18 -0.31 -1.92
C ASN A 311 14.98 0.64 -1.99
N TYR A 312 15.23 1.86 -2.46
CA TYR A 312 14.19 2.85 -2.70
C TYR A 312 13.55 2.65 -4.07
N LEU A 313 12.30 3.10 -4.22
CA LEU A 313 11.68 3.24 -5.53
C LEU A 313 12.49 4.24 -6.38
N THR A 314 12.58 3.97 -7.68
CA THR A 314 13.27 4.89 -8.59
C THR A 314 12.41 6.11 -8.88
N ALA A 315 13.03 7.22 -9.31
CA ALA A 315 12.30 8.42 -9.70
C ALA A 315 11.30 8.16 -10.84
N GLU A 316 11.63 7.26 -11.78
CA GLU A 316 10.70 6.83 -12.83
C GLU A 316 9.48 6.11 -12.26
N SER A 317 9.69 5.28 -11.23
CA SER A 317 8.61 4.55 -10.54
C SER A 317 7.70 5.51 -9.79
N GLU A 318 8.26 6.48 -9.08
CA GLU A 318 7.50 7.53 -8.38
C GLU A 318 6.67 8.38 -9.37
N HIS A 319 7.29 8.80 -10.48
CA HIS A 319 6.62 9.60 -11.50
C HIS A 319 5.48 8.83 -12.19
N ALA A 320 5.68 7.53 -12.45
CA ALA A 320 4.64 6.67 -13.00
C ALA A 320 3.44 6.59 -12.05
N LEU A 321 3.67 6.38 -10.75
CA LEU A 321 2.61 6.29 -9.74
C LEU A 321 1.80 7.59 -9.61
N LEU A 322 2.44 8.75 -9.58
CA LEU A 322 1.76 10.04 -9.42
C LEU A 322 0.91 10.45 -10.63
N ASN A 323 1.32 10.06 -11.84
CA ASN A 323 0.57 10.38 -13.07
C ASN A 323 -0.44 9.28 -13.45
N TRP A 324 -0.46 8.17 -12.71
CA TRP A 324 -1.19 6.97 -13.11
C TRP A 324 -2.72 7.15 -13.11
N ASP A 325 -3.28 7.81 -12.08
CA ASP A 325 -4.71 8.05 -11.99
C ASP A 325 -5.22 8.94 -13.15
N ALA A 326 -4.42 9.93 -13.56
CA ALA A 326 -4.71 10.78 -14.72
C ALA A 326 -4.58 10.01 -16.04
N GLU A 327 -3.64 9.08 -16.17
CA GLU A 327 -3.48 8.19 -17.33
C GLU A 327 -4.67 7.22 -17.46
N ARG A 328 -5.08 6.59 -16.35
CA ARG A 328 -6.21 5.66 -16.28
C ARG A 328 -7.53 6.34 -16.60
N TYR A 329 -7.75 7.56 -16.07
CA TYR A 329 -8.92 8.36 -16.41
C TYR A 329 -9.01 8.66 -17.92
N ARG A 330 -7.87 8.99 -18.57
CA ARG A 330 -7.79 9.24 -20.02
C ARG A 330 -8.03 7.99 -20.87
N GLN A 331 -7.47 6.85 -20.48
CA GLN A 331 -7.65 5.58 -21.20
C GLN A 331 -9.09 5.08 -21.19
N GLN A 332 -9.81 5.26 -20.08
CA GLN A 332 -11.22 4.84 -19.97
C GLN A 332 -12.16 5.73 -20.80
N LEU A 333 -11.96 7.06 -20.80
CA LEU A 333 -12.73 7.97 -21.67
C LEU A 333 -12.55 7.70 -23.17
N THR A 334 -11.44 7.07 -23.55
CA THR A 334 -11.15 6.70 -24.93
C THR A 334 -11.74 5.33 -25.29
N ALA A 335 -11.98 4.46 -24.30
CA ALA A 335 -12.60 3.15 -24.49
C ALA A 335 -14.15 3.19 -24.56
N ASP A 336 -14.76 4.28 -24.10
CA ASP A 336 -16.21 4.55 -24.16
C ASP A 336 -16.62 5.31 -25.46
N ARG A 337 -15.73 5.43 -26.44
CA ARG A 337 -15.96 6.02 -27.78
C ARG A 337 -15.86 4.96 -28.87
#